data_AF-A0A554JBP3-F1
#
_entry.id   AF-A0A554JBP3-F1
#
_cell.length_a   1.000
_cell.length_b   1.000
_cell.length_c   1.000
_cell.angle_alpha   90.00
_cell.angle_beta   90.00
_cell.angle_gamma   90.00
#
_symmetry.space_group_name_H-M   'P 1'
#
loop_
_entity.id
_entity.type
_entity.pdbx_description
1 polymer ?
#
loop_
_entity_poly.entity_id
_entity_poly.type
_entity_poly.pdbx_seq_one_letter_code
_entity_poly.pdbx_strand_id
1 'polypeptide(L)'
;MSRTGIFNLTQYAPTNEQLLAGVVEPSCELKVDILSLLTFETPETAMLINLRALELAEIAALSGYESAMIGGAPFLMGALERALRNCGITPLYSFTQRRSVGKTQIFVHVAWVEAPED
;
A
#
# COMPACT_ATOMS: atom_id res chain seq x y z
N MET A 1 -17.14 -12.33 6.19
CA MET A 1 -16.99 -11.27 7.20
C MET A 1 -15.68 -10.59 6.93
N SER A 2 -15.73 -9.31 6.60
CA SER A 2 -14.55 -8.47 6.43
C SER A 2 -13.85 -8.24 7.78
N ARG A 3 -12.53 -8.12 7.75
CA ARG A 3 -11.68 -7.86 8.93
C ARG A 3 -11.46 -6.36 9.06
N THR A 4 -11.58 -5.85 10.28
CA THR A 4 -11.15 -4.49 10.61
C THR A 4 -9.62 -4.43 10.62
N GLY A 5 -9.03 -3.56 9.81
CA GLY A 5 -7.58 -3.37 9.70
C GLY A 5 -7.16 -2.78 8.35
N ILE A 6 -5.90 -2.39 8.24
CA ILE A 6 -5.31 -1.81 7.03
C ILE A 6 -4.22 -2.75 6.53
N PHE A 7 -4.47 -3.46 5.44
CA PHE A 7 -3.50 -4.40 4.89
C PHE A 7 -2.27 -3.66 4.33
N ASN A 8 -1.06 -4.06 4.72
CA ASN A 8 0.15 -3.41 4.22
C ASN A 8 0.49 -3.88 2.78
N LEU A 9 0.14 -3.06 1.80
CA LEU A 9 0.44 -3.28 0.38
C LEU A 9 1.58 -2.37 -0.10
N THR A 10 2.61 -2.23 0.74
CA THR A 10 3.82 -1.45 0.44
C THR A 10 5.08 -2.31 0.51
N GLN A 11 6.20 -1.77 0.03
CA GLN A 11 7.49 -2.46 0.11
C GLN A 11 8.06 -2.51 1.53
N TYR A 12 7.69 -1.56 2.38
CA TYR A 12 8.34 -1.38 3.68
C TYR A 12 7.58 -2.12 4.79
N ALA A 13 8.31 -2.50 5.84
CA ALA A 13 7.68 -2.89 7.10
C ALA A 13 6.99 -1.66 7.72
N PRO A 14 5.88 -1.84 8.44
CA PRO A 14 5.12 -0.75 9.00
C PRO A 14 5.86 -0.21 10.24
N THR A 15 5.79 1.10 10.45
CA THR A 15 6.31 1.68 11.70
C THR A 15 5.44 1.29 12.88
N ASN A 16 5.95 1.49 14.10
CA ASN A 16 5.15 1.25 15.31
C ASN A 16 3.86 2.08 15.32
N GLU A 17 3.91 3.33 14.86
CA GLU A 17 2.74 4.20 14.76
C GLU A 17 1.71 3.65 13.75
N GLN A 18 2.17 3.08 12.64
CA GLN A 18 1.28 2.47 11.64
C GLN A 18 0.65 1.18 12.16
N LEU A 19 1.42 0.33 12.84
CA LEU A 19 0.91 -0.86 13.52
C LEU A 19 -0.17 -0.49 14.55
N LEU A 20 0.09 0.52 15.38
CA LEU A 20 -0.87 1.06 16.34
C LEU A 20 -2.11 1.67 15.67
N ALA A 21 -1.95 2.24 14.48
CA ALA A 21 -3.04 2.76 13.66
C ALA A 21 -3.82 1.68 12.88
N GLY A 22 -3.53 0.40 13.13
CA GLY A 22 -4.27 -0.74 12.57
C GLY A 22 -3.69 -1.33 11.30
N VAL A 23 -2.45 -0.99 10.93
CA VAL A 23 -1.76 -1.68 9.82
C VAL A 23 -1.44 -3.11 10.21
N VAL A 24 -1.77 -4.04 9.31
CA VAL A 24 -1.44 -5.45 9.43
C VAL A 24 -0.45 -5.83 8.35
N GLU A 25 0.69 -6.37 8.77
CA GLU A 25 1.70 -6.88 7.85
C GLU A 25 1.23 -8.22 7.23
N PRO A 26 1.39 -8.41 5.89
CA PRO A 26 1.23 -9.72 5.27
C PRO A 26 2.16 -10.78 5.87
N SER A 27 1.83 -12.06 5.61
CA SER A 27 2.77 -13.15 5.89
C SER A 27 4.05 -12.98 5.08
N CYS A 28 5.14 -13.62 5.54
CA CYS A 28 6.42 -13.54 4.84
C CYS A 28 6.32 -13.97 3.37
N GLU A 29 5.57 -15.04 3.08
CA GLU A 29 5.35 -15.54 1.71
C GLU A 29 4.63 -14.49 0.86
N LEU A 30 3.52 -13.94 1.35
CA LEU A 30 2.74 -12.95 0.61
C LEU A 30 3.49 -11.61 0.46
N LYS A 31 4.35 -11.26 1.43
CA LYS A 31 5.22 -10.09 1.32
C LYS A 31 6.22 -10.22 0.18
N VAL A 32 6.72 -11.43 -0.11
CA VAL A 32 7.61 -11.67 -1.25
C VAL A 32 6.89 -11.39 -2.57
N ASP A 33 5.65 -11.86 -2.70
CA ASP A 33 4.84 -11.63 -3.90
C ASP A 33 4.55 -10.13 -4.10
N ILE A 34 4.13 -9.45 -3.02
CA ILE A 34 3.89 -7.99 -3.03
C ILE A 34 5.17 -7.22 -3.43
N LEU A 35 6.33 -7.61 -2.90
CA LEU A 35 7.60 -6.98 -3.25
C LEU A 35 7.96 -7.17 -4.72
N SER A 36 7.72 -8.36 -5.28
CA SER A 36 7.94 -8.64 -6.70
C SER A 36 7.10 -7.72 -7.58
N LEU A 37 5.81 -7.56 -7.26
CA LEU A 37 4.86 -6.73 -8.00
C LEU A 37 5.16 -5.22 -7.90
N LEU A 38 5.76 -4.78 -6.79
CA LEU A 38 6.12 -3.38 -6.54
C LEU A 38 7.54 -3.00 -7.00
N THR A 39 8.35 -3.96 -7.46
CA THR A 39 9.72 -3.73 -7.91
C THR A 39 9.78 -3.61 -9.44
N PHE A 40 10.33 -2.49 -9.93
CA PHE A 40 10.44 -2.16 -11.35
C PHE A 40 11.91 -1.96 -11.72
N GLU A 41 12.54 -2.97 -12.31
CA GLU A 41 13.97 -2.91 -12.70
C GLU A 41 14.18 -2.24 -14.07
N THR A 42 13.16 -2.31 -14.93
CA THR A 42 13.18 -1.72 -16.27
C THR A 42 11.88 -0.95 -16.53
N PRO A 43 11.88 0.01 -17.47
CA PRO A 43 10.65 0.71 -17.84
C PRO A 43 9.59 -0.29 -18.32
N GLU A 44 8.41 -0.22 -17.70
CA GLU A 44 7.29 -1.11 -18.04
C GLU A 44 6.26 -0.45 -18.96
N THR A 45 5.52 -1.28 -19.68
CA THR A 45 4.39 -0.82 -20.48
C THR A 45 3.18 -0.55 -19.59
N ALA A 46 2.27 0.30 -20.05
CA ALA A 46 1.01 0.56 -19.35
C ALA A 46 0.20 -0.73 -19.10
N MET A 47 0.25 -1.70 -20.03
CA MET A 47 -0.43 -2.99 -19.86
C MET A 47 0.13 -3.76 -18.65
N LEU A 48 1.45 -3.87 -18.52
CA LEU A 48 2.09 -4.56 -17.40
C LEU A 48 1.82 -3.86 -16.06
N ILE A 49 1.83 -2.52 -16.06
CA ILE A 49 1.48 -1.73 -14.87
C ILE A 49 0.03 -2.03 -14.42
N ASN A 50 -0.92 -2.11 -15.35
CA ASN A 50 -2.30 -2.45 -15.01
C ASN A 50 -2.45 -3.90 -14.53
N LEU A 51 -1.71 -4.85 -15.12
CA LEU A 51 -1.72 -6.25 -14.67
C LEU A 51 -1.19 -6.37 -13.23
N ARG A 52 -0.05 -5.76 -12.93
CA ARG A 52 0.51 -5.72 -11.56
C ARG A 52 -0.47 -5.08 -10.57
N ALA A 53 -1.14 -3.99 -10.95
CA ALA A 53 -2.14 -3.33 -10.13
C ALA A 53 -3.34 -4.24 -9.81
N LEU A 54 -3.82 -5.01 -10.79
CA LEU A 54 -4.89 -6.00 -10.59
C LEU A 54 -4.45 -7.12 -9.65
N GLU A 55 -3.24 -7.67 -9.83
CA GLU A 55 -2.71 -8.74 -8.97
C GLU A 55 -2.53 -8.26 -7.52
N LEU A 56 -2.01 -7.04 -7.33
CA LEU A 56 -1.91 -6.41 -6.01
C LEU A 56 -3.29 -6.21 -5.34
N ALA A 57 -4.31 -5.81 -6.12
CA ALA A 57 -5.66 -5.63 -5.62
C ALA A 57 -6.33 -6.97 -5.26
N GLU A 58 -6.09 -8.03 -6.03
CA GLU A 58 -6.56 -9.38 -5.72
C GLU A 58 -5.93 -9.91 -4.43
N ILE A 59 -4.62 -9.72 -4.25
CA ILE A 59 -3.93 -10.04 -3.00
C ILE A 59 -4.59 -9.32 -1.80
N ALA A 60 -4.86 -8.02 -1.94
CA ALA A 60 -5.53 -7.25 -0.89
C ALA A 60 -6.96 -7.77 -0.64
N ALA A 61 -7.72 -8.10 -1.67
CA ALA A 61 -9.07 -8.66 -1.53
C ALA A 61 -9.09 -10.00 -0.79
N LEU A 62 -8.17 -10.90 -1.15
CA LEU A 62 -8.03 -12.23 -0.53
C LEU A 62 -7.56 -12.17 0.92
N SER A 63 -6.89 -11.07 1.33
CA SER A 63 -6.50 -10.84 2.72
C SER A 63 -7.71 -10.68 3.66
N GLY A 64 -8.86 -10.28 3.13
CA GLY A 64 -10.11 -10.07 3.85
C GLY A 64 -10.20 -8.75 4.62
N TYR A 65 -9.24 -7.83 4.50
CA TYR A 65 -9.33 -6.47 5.04
C TYR A 65 -10.12 -5.54 4.10
N GLU A 66 -10.74 -4.50 4.65
CA GLU A 66 -11.52 -3.53 3.85
C GLU A 66 -10.66 -2.40 3.27
N SER A 67 -9.45 -2.22 3.80
CA SER A 67 -8.55 -1.15 3.41
C SER A 67 -7.14 -1.65 3.19
N ALA A 68 -6.41 -1.02 2.29
CA ALA A 68 -4.99 -1.30 2.03
C ALA A 68 -4.16 -0.02 2.12
N MET A 69 -3.05 -0.08 2.86
CA MET A 69 -2.04 0.97 2.82
C MET A 69 -1.23 0.82 1.53
N ILE A 70 -1.20 1.88 0.72
CA ILE A 70 -0.46 1.95 -0.54
C ILE A 70 0.57 3.08 -0.54
N GLY A 71 1.55 2.95 -1.42
CA GLY A 71 2.59 3.96 -1.62
C GLY A 71 3.72 3.40 -2.47
N GLY A 72 4.32 4.24 -3.33
CA GLY A 72 5.41 3.81 -4.21
C GLY A 72 5.48 4.60 -5.49
N ALA A 73 5.79 3.91 -6.59
CA ALA A 73 6.00 4.50 -7.91
C ALA A 73 4.75 5.24 -8.41
N PRO A 74 4.80 6.56 -8.69
CA PRO A 74 3.63 7.34 -9.09
C PRO A 74 2.90 6.81 -10.33
N PHE A 75 3.63 6.19 -11.27
CA PHE A 75 3.04 5.62 -12.48
C PHE A 75 2.17 4.38 -12.25
N LEU A 76 2.30 3.72 -11.08
CA LEU A 76 1.46 2.57 -10.69
C LEU A 76 0.21 3.02 -9.92
N MET A 77 0.31 4.08 -9.12
CA MET A 77 -0.66 4.41 -8.08
C MET A 77 -2.09 4.54 -8.61
N GLY A 78 -2.34 5.36 -9.64
CA GLY A 78 -3.70 5.49 -10.17
C GLY A 78 -4.30 4.18 -10.70
N ALA A 79 -3.48 3.28 -11.27
CA ALA A 79 -3.96 1.96 -11.67
C ALA A 79 -4.31 1.08 -10.47
N LEU A 80 -3.47 1.10 -9.43
CA LEU A 80 -3.67 0.35 -8.19
C LEU A 80 -4.88 0.85 -7.40
N GLU A 81 -5.08 2.17 -7.30
CA GLU A 81 -6.23 2.79 -6.65
C GLU A 81 -7.54 2.31 -7.27
N ARG A 82 -7.66 2.37 -8.60
CA ARG A 82 -8.85 1.89 -9.32
C ARG A 82 -9.05 0.38 -9.15
N ALA A 83 -7.98 -0.41 -9.23
CA ALA A 83 -8.05 -1.86 -9.06
C ALA A 83 -8.54 -2.24 -7.65
N LEU A 84 -8.01 -1.60 -6.61
CA LEU A 84 -8.43 -1.82 -5.23
C LEU A 84 -9.91 -1.48 -5.02
N ARG A 85 -10.36 -0.32 -5.53
CA ARG A 85 -11.77 0.08 -5.45
C ARG A 85 -12.70 -0.90 -6.16
N ASN A 86 -12.31 -1.40 -7.33
CA ASN A 86 -13.06 -2.43 -8.04
C ASN A 86 -13.17 -3.75 -7.26
N CYS A 87 -12.21 -4.03 -6.38
CA CYS A 87 -12.24 -5.15 -5.45
C CYS A 87 -12.94 -4.85 -4.12
N GLY A 88 -13.51 -3.65 -3.95
CA GLY A 88 -14.14 -3.21 -2.70
C GLY A 88 -13.16 -2.88 -1.58
N ILE A 89 -11.90 -2.57 -1.94
CA ILE A 89 -10.83 -2.21 -0.99
C ILE A 89 -10.60 -0.70 -1.05
N THR A 90 -10.58 -0.06 0.12
CA THR A 90 -10.28 1.38 0.26
C THR A 90 -8.76 1.61 0.24
N PRO A 91 -8.21 2.28 -0.79
CA PRO A 91 -6.79 2.62 -0.84
C PRO A 91 -6.45 3.78 0.09
N LEU A 92 -5.46 3.60 0.97
CA LEU A 92 -5.01 4.58 1.95
C LEU A 92 -3.53 4.93 1.80
N TYR A 93 -3.21 6.21 1.73
CA TYR A 93 -1.86 6.73 1.87
C TYR A 93 -1.52 7.09 3.31
N SER A 94 -0.29 6.79 3.72
CA SER A 94 0.27 7.26 4.99
C SER A 94 0.75 8.70 4.86
N PHE A 95 0.03 9.65 5.45
CA PHE A 95 0.52 11.01 5.58
C PHE A 95 1.55 11.07 6.72
N THR A 96 2.79 11.42 6.37
CA THR A 96 3.90 11.47 7.31
C THR A 96 4.39 12.90 7.51
N GLN A 97 4.67 13.26 8.75
CA GLN A 97 5.34 14.51 9.09
C GLN A 97 6.84 14.27 9.23
N ARG A 98 7.63 15.12 8.58
CA ARG A 98 9.09 15.17 8.75
C ARG A 98 9.41 15.87 10.06
N ARG A 99 10.16 15.19 10.94
CA ARG A 99 10.68 15.77 12.18
C ARG A 99 12.19 15.66 12.24
N SER A 100 12.83 16.71 12.73
CA SER A 100 14.28 16.73 12.98
C SER A 100 14.54 16.26 14.41
N VAL A 101 15.34 15.20 14.57
CA VAL A 101 15.89 14.77 15.86
C VAL A 101 17.40 14.88 15.78
N GLY A 102 17.94 16.01 16.24
CA GLY A 102 19.34 16.36 16.03
C GLY A 102 19.67 16.55 14.55
N LYS A 103 20.63 15.79 14.02
CA LYS A 103 21.02 15.78 12.59
C LYS A 103 20.24 14.77 11.75
N THR A 104 19.35 13.99 12.35
CA THR A 104 18.58 12.94 11.67
C THR A 104 17.18 13.44 11.34
N GLN A 105 16.71 13.14 10.13
CA GLN A 105 15.31 13.32 9.73
C GLN A 105 14.55 12.02 9.97
N ILE A 106 13.45 12.08 10.72
CA ILE A 106 12.52 10.97 10.91
C ILE A 106 11.18 11.31 10.28
N PHE A 107 10.49 10.30 9.77
CA PHE A 107 9.14 10.41 9.21
C PHE A 107 8.19 9.73 10.18
N VAL A 108 7.23 10.49 10.71
CA VAL A 108 6.26 9.99 11.69
C VAL A 108 4.90 9.94 11.01
N HIS A 109 4.23 8.79 11.06
CA HIS A 109 2.85 8.67 10.60
C HIS A 109 1.94 9.56 11.44
N VAL A 110 1.07 10.35 10.77
CA VAL A 110 0.16 11.28 11.43
C VAL A 110 -1.29 10.99 11.09
N ALA A 111 -1.59 10.65 9.84
CA ALA A 111 -2.95 10.40 9.39
C ALA A 111 -2.99 9.50 8.16
N TRP A 112 -4.17 8.92 7.92
CA TRP A 112 -4.50 8.28 6.65
C TRP A 112 -5.15 9.28 5.71
N VAL A 113 -4.79 9.19 4.44
CA VAL A 113 -5.44 9.93 3.35
C VAL A 113 -5.97 8.90 2.38
N GLU A 114 -7.29 8.82 2.23
CA GLU A 114 -7.88 8.00 1.19
C GLU A 114 -7.47 8.55 -0.19
N ALA A 115 -7.15 7.67 -1.13
CA ALA A 115 -6.85 8.09 -2.49
C ALA A 115 -8.06 8.86 -3.06
N PRO A 116 -7.87 9.93 -3.85
CA PRO A 116 -8.98 10.64 -4.46
C PRO A 116 -9.84 9.70 -5.32
N GLU A 117 -11.13 10.00 -5.42
CA GLU A 117 -11.97 9.39 -6.44
C GLU A 117 -11.70 10.14 -7.76
N ASP A 118 -11.29 9.40 -8.79
CA ASP A 118 -11.13 9.89 -10.17
C ASP A 118 -12.50 10.19 -10.83
#